data_AF-A0A520EMR4-F1
#
_entry.id   AF-A0A520EMR4-F1
#
_cell.length_a   1.000
_cell.length_b   1.000
_cell.length_c   1.000
_cell.angle_alpha   90.00
_cell.angle_beta   90.00
_cell.angle_gamma   90.00
#
_symmetry.space_group_name_H-M   'P 1'
#
loop_
_entity.id
_entity.type
_entity.pdbx_description
1 polymer ?
#
loop_
_entity_poly.entity_id
_entity_poly.type
_entity_poly.pdbx_seq_one_letter_code
_entity_poly.pdbx_strand_id
1 'polypeptide(L)' 'MANTVTLRSLLTSLHSAVVELVVAPAGTEITVESVALLDGDDLRRPPGTAADLTLLVGVTETDALRWFDDLALRP' A
#
# COMPACT_ATOMS: atom_id res chain seq x y z
N MET A 1 -17.04 -3.45 15.82
CA MET A 1 -15.92 -4.42 15.77
C MET A 1 -15.24 -4.22 14.43
N ALA A 2 -14.04 -3.65 14.39
CA ALA A 2 -13.27 -3.56 13.16
C ALA A 2 -12.79 -4.98 12.82
N ASN A 3 -13.15 -5.47 11.63
CA ASN A 3 -12.72 -6.78 11.17
C ASN A 3 -11.27 -6.65 10.66
N THR A 4 -10.32 -6.77 11.56
CA THR A 4 -8.89 -6.65 11.23
C THR A 4 -8.41 -7.92 10.55
N VAL A 5 -7.54 -7.78 9.55
CA VAL A 5 -6.97 -8.89 8.80
C VAL A 5 -5.46 -8.79 8.76
N THR A 6 -4.76 -9.92 8.77
CA THR A 6 -3.31 -9.91 8.62
C THR A 6 -2.90 -9.64 7.19
N LEU A 7 -1.74 -9.00 6.99
CA LEU A 7 -1.16 -8.84 5.66
C LEU A 7 -1.01 -10.21 4.96
N ARG A 8 -0.62 -11.26 5.68
CA ARG A 8 -0.59 -12.65 5.14
C ARG A 8 -1.94 -13.06 4.55
N SER A 9 -3.04 -12.83 5.26
CA SER A 9 -4.39 -13.21 4.81
C SER A 9 -4.78 -12.44 3.54
N LEU A 10 -4.45 -11.15 3.49
CA LEU A 10 -4.66 -10.31 2.31
C LEU A 10 -3.84 -10.82 1.12
N LEU A 11 -2.54 -11.05 1.29
CA LEU A 11 -1.66 -11.56 0.24
C LEU A 11 -2.10 -12.93 -0.27
N THR A 12 -2.54 -13.83 0.62
CA THR A 12 -3.04 -15.16 0.25
C THR A 12 -4.30 -15.06 -0.61
N SER A 13 -5.18 -14.11 -0.29
CA SER A 13 -6.41 -13.87 -1.05
C SER A 13 -6.13 -13.20 -2.41
N LEU A 14 -5.21 -12.23 -2.43
CA LEU A 14 -4.81 -11.47 -3.61
C LEU A 14 -3.85 -12.23 -4.53
N HIS A 15 -3.21 -13.31 -4.07
CA HIS A 15 -2.34 -14.13 -4.91
C HIS A 15 -3.07 -14.68 -6.14
N SER A 16 -4.38 -14.94 -6.02
CA SER A 16 -5.23 -15.30 -7.17
C SER A 16 -5.34 -14.20 -8.25
N ALA A 17 -5.01 -12.95 -7.89
CA ALA A 17 -5.09 -11.74 -8.70
C ALA A 17 -3.70 -11.20 -9.14
N VAL A 18 -2.63 -12.00 -9.10
CA VAL A 18 -1.28 -11.66 -9.60
C VAL A 18 -0.61 -10.54 -8.79
N VAL A 19 -0.56 -10.69 -7.46
CA VAL A 19 0.21 -9.80 -6.58
C VAL A 19 1.45 -10.55 -6.07
N GLU A 20 2.61 -9.89 -6.14
CA GLU A 20 3.88 -10.36 -5.57
C GLU A 20 4.30 -9.46 -4.41
N LEU A 21 4.70 -10.07 -3.28
CA LEU A 21 5.26 -9.35 -2.15
C LEU A 21 6.74 -9.05 -2.43
N VAL A 22 7.08 -7.77 -2.61
CA VAL A 22 8.47 -7.34 -2.83
C VAL A 22 9.27 -7.31 -1.53
N VAL A 23 8.71 -6.71 -0.47
CA VAL A 23 9.38 -6.58 0.83
C VAL A 23 8.35 -6.44 1.96
N ALA A 24 8.63 -7.05 3.11
CA ALA A 24 7.87 -6.86 4.36
C ALA A 24 8.85 -6.75 5.54
N PRO A 25 9.38 -5.55 5.83
CA PRO A 25 10.43 -5.37 6.85
C PRO A 25 9.98 -5.80 8.25
N ALA A 26 8.70 -5.59 8.57
CA ALA A 26 8.07 -5.99 9.83
C ALA A 26 7.45 -7.41 9.79
N GLY A 27 7.66 -8.15 8.70
CA GLY A 27 7.02 -9.44 8.44
C GLY A 27 5.56 -9.32 7.99
N THR A 28 4.90 -10.47 7.81
CA THR A 28 3.54 -10.57 7.23
C THR A 28 2.43 -10.72 8.27
N GLU A 29 2.77 -10.78 9.55
CA GLU A 29 1.81 -10.89 10.66
C GLU A 29 1.30 -9.52 11.14
N ILE A 30 1.65 -8.44 10.43
CA ILE A 30 1.11 -7.12 10.74
C ILE A 30 -0.39 -7.08 10.51
N THR A 31 -1.09 -6.48 11.46
CA THR A 31 -2.54 -6.24 11.40
C THR A 31 -2.80 -5.05 10.48
N VAL A 32 -3.71 -5.22 9.53
CA VAL A 32 -4.21 -4.16 8.65
C VAL A 32 -5.63 -3.83 9.09
N GLU A 33 -5.85 -2.60 9.57
CA GLU A 33 -7.16 -2.11 9.99
C GLU A 33 -7.79 -1.19 8.94
N SER A 34 -6.95 -0.56 8.11
CA SER A 34 -7.35 0.40 7.09
C SER A 34 -6.63 0.15 5.77
N VAL A 35 -7.38 0.26 4.67
CA VAL A 35 -6.86 0.15 3.30
C VAL A 35 -7.30 1.35 2.49
N ALA A 36 -6.36 1.98 1.78
CA ALA A 36 -6.63 3.05 0.81
C ALA A 36 -6.32 2.59 -0.62
N LEU A 37 -7.15 3.03 -1.57
CA LEU A 37 -6.86 2.95 -2.99
C LEU A 37 -6.40 4.33 -3.45
N LEU A 38 -5.23 4.43 -4.08
CA LEU A 38 -4.72 5.68 -4.64
C LEU A 38 -4.57 5.57 -6.14
N ASP A 39 -5.01 6.61 -6.84
CA ASP A 39 -4.71 6.82 -8.25
C ASP A 39 -3.56 7.84 -8.43
N GLY A 40 -3.21 8.11 -9.68
CA GLY A 40 -2.12 9.04 -10.01
C GLY A 40 -2.37 10.49 -9.55
N ASP A 41 -3.62 10.90 -9.38
CA ASP A 41 -3.97 12.24 -8.90
C ASP A 41 -3.92 12.32 -7.37
N ASP A 42 -4.16 11.21 -6.68
CA ASP A 42 -3.94 11.12 -5.23
C ASP A 42 -2.45 11.16 -4.87
N LEU A 43 -1.57 10.55 -5.69
CA LEU A 43 -0.11 10.59 -5.45
C LEU A 43 0.50 11.99 -5.52
N ARG A 44 -0.14 12.90 -6.25
CA ARG A 44 0.27 14.31 -6.39
C ARG A 44 -0.19 15.19 -5.23
N ARG A 45 -1.12 14.70 -4.41
CA ARG A 45 -1.63 15.42 -3.24
C ARG A 45 -0.72 15.15 -2.05
N PRO A 46 -0.59 16.11 -1.11
CA PRO A 46 0.03 15.82 0.18
C PRO A 46 -0.74 14.66 0.83
N PRO A 47 -0.03 13.67 1.40
CA PRO A 47 -0.68 12.47 1.92
C PRO A 47 -1.70 12.87 2.98
N GLY A 48 -2.93 12.39 2.80
CA GLY A 48 -3.94 12.43 3.84
C GLY A 48 -3.62 11.46 4.97
N THR A 49 -4.58 11.24 5.86
CA THR A 49 -4.50 10.23 6.92
C THR A 49 -3.98 8.90 6.35
N ALA A 50 -2.82 8.45 6.85
CA ALA A 50 -2.18 7.23 6.38
C ALA A 50 -3.07 6.02 6.70
N ALA A 51 -3.36 5.21 5.69
CA ALA A 51 -3.93 3.87 5.88
C ALA A 51 -2.79 2.88 6.15
N ASP A 52 -3.10 1.78 6.83
CA ASP A 52 -2.12 0.72 7.14
C ASP A 52 -1.63 0.02 5.86
N LEU A 53 -2.48 -0.03 4.83
CA LEU A 53 -2.16 -0.54 3.51
C LEU A 53 -2.66 0.41 2.42
N THR A 54 -1.82 0.65 1.41
CA THR A 54 -2.17 1.45 0.24
C THR A 54 -2.01 0.64 -1.04
N LEU A 55 -3.02 0.64 -1.90
CA LEU A 55 -2.99 -0.02 -3.22
C LEU A 55 -3.00 1.04 -4.31
N LEU A 56 -2.00 1.00 -5.20
CA LEU A 56 -1.91 1.90 -6.33
C LEU A 56 -2.69 1.34 -7.52
N VAL A 57 -3.62 2.10 -8.07
CA VAL A 57 -4.51 1.67 -9.15
C VAL A 57 -4.38 2.61 -10.34
N GLY A 58 -4.06 2.06 -11.52
CA GLY A 58 -3.92 2.87 -12.74
C GLY A 58 -2.75 3.87 -12.69
N VAL A 59 -1.81 3.67 -11.77
CA VAL A 59 -0.63 4.51 -11.58
C VAL A 59 0.49 4.04 -12.51
N THR A 60 1.19 4.98 -13.14
CA THR A 60 2.37 4.66 -13.96
C THR A 60 3.58 4.35 -13.07
N GLU A 61 4.49 3.49 -13.53
CA GLU A 61 5.71 3.19 -12.78
C GLU A 61 6.49 4.45 -12.42
N THR A 62 6.59 5.41 -13.35
CA THR A 62 7.24 6.71 -13.11
C THR A 62 6.59 7.50 -11.98
N ASP A 63 5.25 7.55 -11.92
CA ASP A 63 4.53 8.25 -10.86
C ASP A 63 4.71 7.54 -9.51
N ALA A 64 4.71 6.20 -9.50
CA ALA A 64 4.95 5.41 -8.30
C ALA A 64 6.37 5.60 -7.75
N LEU A 65 7.40 5.52 -8.62
CA LEU A 65 8.79 5.73 -8.22
C LEU A 65 9.03 7.13 -7.67
N ARG A 66 8.50 8.15 -8.36
CA ARG A 66 8.59 9.53 -7.88
C ARG A 66 7.94 9.70 -6.51
N TRP A 67 6.78 9.07 -6.29
CA TRP A 67 6.10 9.12 -5.01
C TRP A 67 6.90 8.41 -3.90
N PHE A 68 7.54 7.28 -4.20
CA PHE A 68 8.45 6.62 -3.25
C PHE A 68 9.66 7.48 -2.91
N ASP A 69 10.27 8.15 -3.88
CA ASP A 69 11.38 9.10 -3.62
C ASP A 69 10.91 10.25 -2.73
N ASP A 70 9.73 10.81 -3.02
CA ASP A 70 9.11 11.87 -2.20
C ASP A 70 8.78 11.39 -0.78
N LEU A 71 8.50 10.10 -0.56
CA LEU A 71 8.31 9.51 0.77
C LEU A 71 9.65 9.28 1.48
N ALA A 72 10.66 8.77 0.79
CA ALA A 72 11.99 8.47 1.34
C ALA A 72 12.73 9.74 1.78
N LEU A 73 12.42 10.89 1.17
CA LEU A 73 12.95 12.20 1.53
C LEU A 73 12.24 12.85 2.73
N ARG A 74 11.20 12.22 3.29
CA ARG A 74 10.49 12.76 4.46
C ARG A 74 11.12 12.25 5.77
N PRO A 75 11.28 13.14 6.77
CA PRO A 75 11.87 12.81 8.07
C PRO A 75 10.96 11.92 8.92
#